data_AF-A0A947U8I0-F1
#
_entry.id   AF-A0A947U8I0-F1
#
_cell.length_a   1.000
_cell.length_b   1.000
_cell.length_c   1.000
_cell.angle_alpha   90.00
_cell.angle_beta   90.00
_cell.angle_gamma   90.00
#
_symmetry.space_group_name_H-M   'P 1'
#
loop_
_entity.id
_entity.type
_entity.pdbx_description
1 polymer ?
#
loop_
_entity_poly.entity_id
_entity_poly.type
_entity_poly.pdbx_seq_one_letter_code
_entity_poly.pdbx_strand_id
1 'polypeptide(L)'
;MKKQIIATCVALGLGVLAGTAFAAPTAFENNQKVTGGVGNNCPLLSRDVTLGVSAKVHGAYECDEAANLVKVAACHQGGSRSGVTCVAIQVLDAAGAPVAGSFTYPAGCDATSAAAGTQSPIPSYKSFFTSSAGGVMIEYPLDGRCAAGTLTGIEGF
;
A
#
# COMPACT_ATOMS: atom_id res chain seq x y z
N MET A 1 -13.60 48.38 -34.07
CA MET A 1 -12.28 48.09 -34.70
C MET A 1 -11.19 48.61 -33.77
N LYS A 2 -10.15 47.79 -33.49
CA LYS A 2 -8.79 48.19 -33.04
C LYS A 2 -8.70 48.89 -31.65
N LYS A 3 -7.90 48.47 -30.66
CA LYS A 3 -6.65 47.69 -30.66
C LYS A 3 -6.46 47.03 -29.29
N GLN A 4 -6.00 45.77 -29.31
CA GLN A 4 -5.30 45.12 -28.19
C GLN A 4 -3.83 45.60 -28.15
N ILE A 5 -3.24 45.69 -26.96
CA ILE A 5 -1.80 45.62 -26.61
C ILE A 5 -1.77 45.63 -25.06
N ILE A 6 -1.55 44.47 -24.41
CA ILE A 6 -0.28 44.01 -23.79
C ILE A 6 0.06 44.75 -22.47
N ALA A 7 0.06 44.02 -21.35
CA ALA A 7 1.22 43.82 -20.45
C ALA A 7 0.85 43.61 -18.97
N THR A 8 1.19 42.41 -18.49
CA THR A 8 2.00 42.21 -17.28
C THR A 8 1.37 42.51 -15.92
N CYS A 9 0.77 41.47 -15.32
CA CYS A 9 0.95 41.15 -13.89
C CYS A 9 0.83 39.63 -13.70
N VAL A 10 1.80 38.90 -14.24
CA VAL A 10 2.18 37.58 -13.73
C VAL A 10 2.86 37.83 -12.38
N ALA A 11 2.08 37.77 -11.31
CA ALA A 11 2.60 37.78 -9.95
C ALA A 11 2.05 36.54 -9.23
N LEU A 12 2.80 35.44 -9.42
CA LEU A 12 3.24 34.56 -8.33
C LEU A 12 2.20 34.32 -7.23
N GLY A 13 1.23 33.47 -7.55
CA GLY A 13 0.31 32.88 -6.59
C GLY A 13 0.09 31.38 -6.82
N LEU A 14 1.00 30.70 -7.53
CA LEU A 14 1.06 29.24 -7.44
C LEU A 14 1.79 28.91 -6.14
N GLY A 15 1.02 28.87 -5.06
CA GLY A 15 1.38 28.08 -3.90
C GLY A 15 1.62 26.67 -4.41
N VAL A 16 2.90 26.32 -4.56
CA VAL A 16 3.34 24.94 -4.64
C VAL A 16 2.89 24.34 -3.32
N LEU A 17 1.71 23.73 -3.31
CA LEU A 17 1.41 22.66 -2.37
C LEU A 17 2.44 21.59 -2.73
N ALA A 18 3.62 21.72 -2.14
CA ALA A 18 4.55 20.64 -1.98
C ALA A 18 3.79 19.61 -1.14
N GLY A 19 3.02 18.76 -1.81
CA GLY A 19 2.59 17.52 -1.22
C GLY A 19 3.86 16.88 -0.68
N THR A 20 3.89 16.64 0.62
CA THR A 20 4.94 15.86 1.26
C THR A 20 4.95 14.52 0.52
N ALA A 21 5.89 14.39 -0.41
CA ALA A 21 6.06 13.16 -1.16
C ALA A 21 6.63 12.15 -0.17
N PHE A 22 5.74 11.35 0.42
CA PHE A 22 6.13 10.19 1.20
C PHE A 22 6.97 9.28 0.31
N ALA A 23 8.06 8.74 0.85
CA ALA A 23 8.81 7.73 0.12
C ALA A 23 7.91 6.52 -0.08
N ALA A 24 7.57 6.19 -1.33
CA ALA A 24 6.70 5.07 -1.62
C ALA A 24 7.27 3.77 -0.98
N PRO A 25 6.42 2.94 -0.37
CA PRO A 25 6.87 1.70 0.26
C PRO A 25 7.69 0.84 -0.71
N THR A 26 8.79 0.29 -0.22
CA THR A 26 9.70 -0.54 -1.02
C THR A 26 9.51 -2.01 -0.65
N ALA A 27 9.05 -2.81 -1.63
CA ALA A 27 8.84 -4.25 -1.46
C ALA A 27 10.10 -5.09 -1.74
N PHE A 28 10.19 -6.27 -1.11
CA PHE A 28 11.31 -7.19 -1.26
C PHE A 28 10.91 -8.65 -0.95
N GLU A 29 11.64 -9.64 -1.47
CA GLU A 29 11.31 -11.08 -1.35
C GLU A 29 12.43 -11.94 -0.74
N ASN A 30 13.53 -11.33 -0.30
CA ASN A 30 14.66 -12.01 0.34
C ASN A 30 15.34 -11.06 1.33
N ASN A 31 16.66 -10.87 1.20
CA ASN A 31 17.38 -9.84 1.94
C ASN A 31 17.36 -8.54 1.15
N GLN A 32 16.94 -7.47 1.80
CA GLN A 32 16.97 -6.11 1.30
C GLN A 32 17.91 -5.27 2.14
N LYS A 33 18.91 -4.67 1.50
CA LYS A 33 19.76 -3.67 2.15
C LYS A 33 19.01 -2.33 2.16
N VAL A 34 18.84 -1.76 3.35
CA VAL A 34 18.28 -0.42 3.56
C VAL A 34 19.42 0.48 3.99
N THR A 35 19.78 1.44 3.15
CA THR A 35 20.86 2.39 3.43
C THR A 35 20.36 3.51 4.35
N GLY A 36 21.14 3.77 5.40
CA GLY A 36 20.79 4.77 6.42
C GLY A 36 21.45 6.13 6.19
N GLY A 37 20.86 7.18 6.74
CA GLY A 37 21.41 8.55 6.73
C GLY A 37 20.85 9.46 5.64
N VAL A 38 21.13 10.76 5.77
CA VAL A 38 20.55 11.82 4.92
C VAL A 38 20.83 11.56 3.44
N GLY A 39 19.78 11.53 2.62
CA GLY A 39 19.88 11.29 1.18
C GLY A 39 19.95 9.81 0.76
N ASN A 40 19.86 8.88 1.71
CA ASN A 40 19.77 7.44 1.45
C ASN A 40 18.31 6.93 1.54
N ASN A 41 18.12 5.61 1.41
CA ASN A 41 16.80 4.98 1.33
C ASN A 41 15.96 5.15 2.61
N CYS A 42 16.61 5.29 3.77
CA CYS A 42 15.92 5.65 5.00
C CYS A 42 16.77 6.57 5.89
N PRO A 43 16.55 7.89 5.81
CA PRO A 43 17.35 8.87 6.55
C PRO A 43 17.26 8.76 8.08
N LEU A 44 16.20 8.16 8.60
CA LEU A 44 16.01 7.92 10.03
C LEU A 44 16.97 6.87 10.60
N LEU A 45 17.57 6.03 9.77
CA LEU A 45 18.51 5.01 10.23
C LEU A 45 19.92 5.60 10.37
N SER A 46 20.52 5.43 11.54
CA SER A 46 21.91 5.85 11.81
C SER A 46 22.98 5.04 11.08
N ARG A 47 22.60 3.90 10.49
CA ARG A 47 23.48 2.96 9.78
C ARG A 47 22.68 2.14 8.79
N ASP A 48 23.38 1.53 7.84
CA ASP A 48 22.78 0.54 6.95
C ASP A 48 22.27 -0.68 7.75
N VAL A 49 21.08 -1.16 7.39
CA VAL A 49 20.49 -2.38 7.95
C VAL A 49 20.10 -3.34 6.82
N THR A 50 20.00 -4.62 7.14
CA THR A 50 19.49 -5.64 6.21
C THR A 50 18.19 -6.19 6.76
N LEU A 51 17.11 -6.03 6.01
CA LEU A 51 15.83 -6.66 6.28
C LEU A 51 15.79 -7.99 5.53
N GLY A 52 15.59 -9.09 6.26
CA GLY A 52 15.48 -10.42 5.68
C GLY A 52 14.09 -10.99 5.89
N VAL A 53 13.49 -11.53 4.83
CA VAL A 53 12.28 -12.34 4.91
C VAL A 53 12.59 -13.79 4.60
N SER A 54 11.84 -14.70 5.22
CA SER A 54 11.95 -16.14 4.96
C SER A 54 11.40 -16.49 3.57
N ALA A 55 11.71 -17.70 3.09
CA ALA A 55 11.12 -18.20 1.86
C ALA A 55 9.58 -18.11 1.92
N LYS A 56 8.96 -17.68 0.81
CA LYS A 56 7.50 -17.51 0.70
C LYS A 56 6.94 -16.41 1.63
N VAL A 57 7.74 -15.39 1.93
CA VAL A 57 7.29 -14.17 2.61
C VAL A 57 7.70 -12.98 1.75
N HIS A 58 6.76 -12.06 1.54
CA HIS A 58 7.05 -10.77 0.89
C HIS A 58 7.14 -9.74 1.98
N GLY A 59 8.19 -8.94 1.98
CA GLY A 59 8.36 -7.81 2.88
C GLY A 59 8.10 -6.49 2.17
N ALA A 60 7.74 -5.47 2.92
CA ALA A 60 7.84 -4.09 2.49
C ALA A 60 8.32 -3.21 3.65
N TYR A 61 9.03 -2.13 3.34
CA TYR A 61 9.38 -1.12 4.32
C TYR A 61 9.10 0.27 3.78
N GLU A 62 8.83 1.19 4.71
CA GLU A 62 8.62 2.60 4.44
C GLU A 62 9.39 3.41 5.48
N CYS A 63 10.01 4.50 5.06
CA CYS A 63 10.69 5.44 5.93
C CYS A 63 9.96 6.78 5.87
N ASP A 64 9.25 7.11 6.94
CA ASP A 64 8.45 8.30 7.07
C ASP A 64 9.17 9.32 7.98
N GLU A 65 9.92 10.22 7.35
CA GLU A 65 10.64 11.29 8.06
C GLU A 65 9.70 12.31 8.72
N ALA A 66 8.50 12.50 8.17
CA ALA A 66 7.55 13.46 8.71
C ALA A 66 6.95 12.97 10.03
N ALA A 67 6.60 11.68 10.11
CA ALA A 67 6.14 11.04 11.34
C ALA A 67 7.31 10.56 12.23
N ASN A 68 8.54 10.61 11.74
CA ASN A 68 9.72 10.01 12.38
C ASN A 68 9.53 8.50 12.65
N LEU A 69 9.01 7.79 11.65
CA LEU A 69 8.68 6.36 11.72
C LEU A 69 9.38 5.54 10.64
N VAL A 70 9.82 4.35 11.02
CA VAL A 70 10.13 3.28 10.08
C VAL A 70 9.04 2.24 10.20
N LYS A 71 8.33 1.97 9.10
CA LYS A 71 7.28 0.94 9.03
C LYS A 71 7.80 -0.27 8.28
N VAL A 72 7.42 -1.46 8.75
CA VAL A 72 7.75 -2.72 8.09
C VAL A 72 6.50 -3.58 8.04
N ALA A 73 6.27 -4.19 6.88
CA ALA A 73 5.18 -5.12 6.63
C ALA A 73 5.72 -6.45 6.13
N ALA A 74 4.99 -7.52 6.44
CA ALA A 74 5.23 -8.83 5.87
C ALA A 74 3.93 -9.51 5.45
N CYS A 75 3.94 -10.15 4.29
CA CYS A 75 2.88 -11.01 3.78
C CYS A 75 3.38 -12.44 3.72
N HIS A 76 2.76 -13.33 4.48
CA HIS A 76 3.20 -14.73 4.59
C HIS A 76 2.42 -15.64 3.65
N GLN A 77 3.10 -16.28 2.69
CA GLN A 77 2.48 -17.27 1.81
C GLN A 77 2.44 -18.71 2.39
N GLY A 78 2.92 -18.91 3.62
CA GLY A 78 2.97 -20.23 4.26
C GLY A 78 1.63 -20.73 4.81
N GLY A 79 1.36 -22.04 4.64
CA GLY A 79 0.24 -22.78 5.22
C GLY A 79 -0.80 -23.29 4.19
N SER A 80 -1.54 -24.34 4.55
CA SER A 80 -2.77 -24.73 3.83
C SER A 80 -3.83 -23.69 4.13
N ARG A 81 -4.31 -22.98 3.10
CA ARG A 81 -5.28 -21.90 3.27
C ARG A 81 -6.41 -22.07 2.27
N SER A 82 -7.62 -22.09 2.80
CA SER A 82 -8.85 -21.89 2.02
C SER A 82 -8.84 -20.48 1.45
N GLY A 83 -9.42 -20.29 0.27
CA GLY A 83 -9.71 -18.93 -0.21
C GLY A 83 -10.75 -18.24 0.66
N VAL A 84 -11.00 -16.96 0.42
CA VAL A 84 -12.09 -16.24 1.09
C VAL A 84 -13.43 -16.61 0.48
N THR A 85 -14.51 -16.45 1.25
CA THR A 85 -15.86 -16.57 0.71
C THR A 85 -16.06 -15.54 -0.40
N CYS A 86 -16.49 -15.98 -1.57
CA CYS A 86 -16.87 -15.07 -2.65
C CYS A 86 -18.11 -14.29 -2.21
N VAL A 87 -17.95 -12.97 -2.12
CA VAL A 87 -19.02 -12.02 -1.82
C VAL A 87 -18.88 -10.81 -2.74
N ALA A 88 -19.99 -10.15 -3.06
CA ALA A 88 -19.96 -8.89 -3.79
C ALA A 88 -19.47 -7.78 -2.84
N ILE A 89 -18.40 -7.09 -3.23
CA ILE A 89 -17.83 -5.96 -2.49
C ILE A 89 -18.29 -4.67 -3.18
N GLN A 90 -18.92 -3.79 -2.43
CA GLN A 90 -19.39 -2.50 -2.95
C GLN A 90 -18.21 -1.60 -3.29
N VAL A 91 -18.15 -1.08 -4.52
CA VAL A 91 -17.17 -0.04 -4.87
C VAL A 91 -17.59 1.28 -4.24
N LEU A 92 -16.66 1.94 -3.57
CA LEU A 92 -16.81 3.29 -3.03
C LEU A 92 -16.09 4.29 -3.96
N ASP A 93 -16.61 5.51 -4.05
CA ASP A 93 -15.95 6.63 -4.72
C ASP A 93 -14.88 7.29 -3.82
N ALA A 94 -14.20 8.31 -4.33
CA ALA A 94 -13.16 9.04 -3.60
C ALA A 94 -13.68 9.77 -2.34
N ALA A 95 -14.99 9.94 -2.19
CA ALA A 95 -15.63 10.51 -1.01
C ALA A 95 -16.15 9.42 -0.04
N GLY A 96 -15.92 8.14 -0.35
CA GLY A 96 -16.39 7.00 0.45
C GLY A 96 -17.86 6.63 0.22
N ALA A 97 -18.53 7.19 -0.80
CA ALA A 97 -19.91 6.87 -1.11
C ALA A 97 -20.02 5.69 -2.10
N PRO A 98 -21.04 4.82 -1.98
CA PRO A 98 -21.19 3.67 -2.86
C PRO A 98 -21.49 4.08 -4.30
N VAL A 99 -20.72 3.55 -5.25
CA VAL A 99 -20.95 3.72 -6.69
C VAL A 99 -22.07 2.78 -7.13
N ALA A 100 -23.22 3.35 -7.53
CA ALA A 100 -24.40 2.58 -7.89
C ALA A 100 -24.11 1.56 -9.02
N GLY A 101 -24.45 0.29 -8.77
CA GLY A 101 -24.29 -0.80 -9.74
C GLY A 101 -22.85 -1.28 -9.94
N SER A 102 -21.89 -0.80 -9.16
CA SER A 102 -20.49 -1.22 -9.25
C SER A 102 -20.10 -2.11 -8.07
N PHE A 103 -19.75 -3.36 -8.39
CA PHE A 103 -19.24 -4.32 -7.43
C PHE A 103 -17.88 -4.83 -7.89
N THR A 104 -16.99 -5.07 -6.93
CA THR A 104 -15.81 -5.90 -7.13
C THR A 104 -16.03 -7.25 -6.44
N TYR A 105 -15.14 -8.19 -6.72
CA TYR A 105 -15.13 -9.50 -6.08
C TYR A 105 -13.71 -9.79 -5.58
N PRO A 106 -13.57 -10.61 -4.51
CA PRO A 106 -12.28 -11.12 -4.11
C PRO A 106 -11.54 -11.79 -5.27
N ALA A 107 -10.21 -11.85 -5.18
CA ALA A 107 -9.41 -12.43 -6.26
C ALA A 107 -9.86 -13.88 -6.56
N GLY A 108 -10.12 -14.19 -7.83
CA GLY A 108 -10.59 -15.50 -8.27
C GLY A 108 -12.10 -15.75 -8.07
N CYS A 109 -12.85 -14.75 -7.61
CA CYS A 109 -14.31 -14.77 -7.54
C CYS A 109 -14.93 -13.94 -8.68
N ASP A 110 -16.20 -14.21 -8.94
CA ASP A 110 -17.08 -13.53 -9.88
C ASP A 110 -18.52 -13.48 -9.34
N ALA A 111 -19.45 -12.90 -10.11
CA ALA A 111 -20.85 -12.79 -9.69
C ALA A 111 -21.51 -14.15 -9.43
N THR A 112 -21.14 -15.18 -10.20
CA THR A 112 -21.71 -16.53 -10.12
C THR A 112 -21.27 -17.23 -8.84
N SER A 113 -19.96 -17.20 -8.57
CA SER A 113 -19.35 -17.77 -7.35
C SER A 113 -19.78 -17.01 -6.10
N ALA A 114 -19.98 -15.70 -6.18
CA ALA A 114 -20.55 -14.91 -5.09
C ALA A 114 -22.02 -15.27 -4.80
N ALA A 115 -22.86 -15.44 -5.84
CA ALA A 115 -24.24 -15.87 -5.66
C ALA A 115 -24.36 -17.29 -5.10
N ALA A 116 -23.39 -18.17 -5.44
CA ALA A 116 -23.32 -19.53 -4.93
C ALA A 116 -22.66 -19.65 -3.54
N GLY A 117 -22.11 -18.57 -2.98
CA GLY A 117 -21.41 -18.58 -1.69
C GLY A 117 -20.16 -19.46 -1.66
N THR A 118 -19.53 -19.69 -2.81
CA THR A 118 -18.36 -20.58 -2.91
C THR A 118 -17.11 -19.92 -2.32
N GLN A 119 -16.11 -20.72 -1.96
CA GLN A 119 -14.79 -20.21 -1.59
C GLN A 119 -13.99 -19.87 -2.87
N SER A 120 -13.22 -18.78 -2.83
CA SER A 120 -12.26 -18.47 -3.88
C SER A 120 -11.27 -19.64 -4.05
N PRO A 121 -10.91 -20.01 -5.30
CA PRO A 121 -9.82 -20.94 -5.54
C PRO A 121 -8.43 -20.33 -5.21
N ILE A 122 -8.37 -19.02 -4.97
CA ILE A 122 -7.17 -18.30 -4.58
C ILE A 122 -7.11 -18.22 -3.05
N PRO A 123 -6.05 -18.76 -2.42
CA PRO A 123 -5.88 -18.62 -0.98
C PRO A 123 -5.81 -17.15 -0.57
N SER A 124 -6.51 -16.80 0.52
CA SER A 124 -6.39 -15.48 1.11
C SER A 124 -5.23 -15.45 2.10
N TYR A 125 -4.42 -14.40 2.00
CA TYR A 125 -3.26 -14.19 2.86
C TYR A 125 -3.50 -13.00 3.78
N LYS A 126 -2.71 -12.97 4.85
CA LYS A 126 -2.68 -11.87 5.80
C LYS A 126 -1.36 -11.15 5.70
N SER A 127 -1.43 -9.83 5.81
CA SER A 127 -0.27 -9.01 6.07
C SER A 127 -0.22 -8.64 7.54
N PHE A 128 1.00 -8.42 8.02
CA PHE A 128 1.26 -7.99 9.37
C PHE A 128 2.12 -6.75 9.36
N PHE A 129 1.76 -5.78 10.19
CA PHE A 129 2.39 -4.46 10.22
C PHE A 129 2.99 -4.15 11.58
N THR A 130 4.14 -3.49 11.55
CA THR A 130 4.77 -2.92 12.75
C THR A 130 5.50 -1.61 12.40
N SER A 131 5.75 -0.79 13.41
CA SER A 131 6.49 0.47 13.27
C SER A 131 7.46 0.70 14.43
N SER A 132 8.44 1.57 14.20
CA SER A 132 9.42 1.99 15.22
C SER A 132 8.82 2.76 16.39
N ALA A 133 7.59 3.30 16.29
CA ALA A 133 6.87 3.88 17.42
C ALA A 133 6.44 2.84 18.46
N GLY A 134 6.55 1.55 18.14
CA GLY A 134 5.99 0.48 18.96
C GLY A 134 4.48 0.37 18.80
N GLY A 135 3.94 -0.79 19.20
CA GLY A 135 2.54 -1.12 19.02
C GLY A 135 2.32 -2.62 18.90
N VAL A 136 1.07 -3.06 19.03
CA VAL A 136 0.68 -4.45 18.75
C VAL A 136 0.73 -4.65 17.23
N MET A 137 1.29 -5.78 16.80
CA MET A 137 1.32 -6.19 15.38
C MET A 137 -0.11 -6.26 14.84
N ILE A 138 -0.45 -5.41 13.87
CA ILE A 138 -1.79 -5.34 13.28
C ILE A 138 -1.87 -6.33 12.12
N GLU A 139 -2.93 -7.15 12.08
CA GLU A 139 -3.22 -8.04 10.96
C GLU A 139 -4.17 -7.37 9.96
N TYR A 140 -3.90 -7.50 8.66
CA TYR A 140 -4.81 -7.05 7.60
C TYR A 140 -5.06 -8.15 6.56
N PRO A 141 -6.33 -8.42 6.22
CA PRO A 141 -6.68 -9.39 5.18
C PRO A 141 -6.37 -8.83 3.79
N LEU A 142 -5.80 -9.66 2.91
CA LEU A 142 -5.39 -9.24 1.56
C LEU A 142 -6.31 -9.73 0.45
N ASP A 143 -7.23 -10.65 0.77
CA ASP A 143 -8.22 -11.23 -0.15
C ASP A 143 -7.63 -11.72 -1.48
N GLY A 144 -6.39 -12.20 -1.41
CA GLY A 144 -5.61 -12.66 -2.56
C GLY A 144 -4.17 -12.99 -2.19
N ARG A 145 -3.40 -13.47 -3.17
CA ARG A 145 -1.98 -13.86 -3.06
C ARG A 145 -1.09 -12.67 -2.72
N CYS A 146 -0.08 -12.91 -1.87
CA CYS A 146 1.02 -11.98 -1.72
C CYS A 146 1.74 -11.78 -3.06
N ALA A 147 1.98 -10.54 -3.45
CA ALA A 147 2.80 -10.13 -4.58
C ALA A 147 3.60 -8.86 -4.19
N ALA A 148 4.59 -8.50 -5.02
CA ALA A 148 5.47 -7.35 -4.78
C ALA A 148 4.74 -6.01 -4.60
N GLY A 149 3.49 -5.86 -5.05
CA GLY A 149 2.68 -4.65 -4.84
C GLY A 149 1.60 -4.77 -3.76
N THR A 150 1.43 -5.95 -3.15
CA THR A 150 0.31 -6.19 -2.22
C THR A 150 0.43 -5.38 -0.94
N LEU A 151 1.66 -5.19 -0.44
CA LEU A 151 1.92 -4.45 0.80
C LEU A 151 2.02 -2.94 0.59
N THR A 152 2.34 -2.49 -0.63
CA THR A 152 2.58 -1.08 -0.94
C THR A 152 1.29 -0.32 -1.30
N GLY A 153 0.15 -1.01 -1.36
CA GLY A 153 -1.17 -0.43 -1.71
C GLY A 153 -2.19 -0.45 -0.57
N ILE A 154 -1.77 -0.72 0.66
CA ILE A 154 -2.65 -0.80 1.84
C ILE A 154 -2.55 0.52 2.60
N GLU A 155 -3.67 1.23 2.75
CA GLU A 155 -3.70 2.50 3.48
C GLU A 155 -3.28 2.31 4.96
N GLY A 156 -2.40 3.18 5.46
CA GLY A 156 -1.74 3.01 6.76
C GLY A 156 -0.37 2.32 6.65
N PHE A 157 -0.07 1.84 5.43
CA PHE A 157 1.26 1.65 4.88
C PHE A 157 1.51 2.64 3.74
#